data_AF-A0A6B9V490-F1
#
_entry.id   AF-A0A6B9V490-F1
#
_cell.length_a   1.000
_cell.length_b   1.000
_cell.length_c   1.000
_cell.angle_alpha   90.00
_cell.angle_beta   90.00
_cell.angle_gamma   90.00
#
_symmetry.space_group_name_H-M   'P 1'
#
loop_
_entity.id
_entity.type
_entity.pdbx_description
1 polymer ?
#
loop_
_entity_poly.entity_id
_entity_poly.type
_entity_poly.pdbx_seq_one_letter_code
_entity_poly.pdbx_strand_id
1 'polypeptide(L)'
;MSERINISSPQLKILQLRFCSKLKKVNVDAPNLLLFDYSGDDKPVISFMRSSNQLEVNISTNVDFRHFYSLREFTRNMPQVILASLSLSIGHSFPDDDPYMPALLVSSTTPPSIKHLVLREYSPPDSEALYSQLLMNYLLSSCFPKTISFIYHGRFSFIEFFYEKLMGSEKGECYCSSGDRKCWWHALKIVSISCSFMTDENADFKAMLDASARSFEEKTITFSLEL
;
A
#
# COMPACT_ATOMS: atom_id res chain seq x y z
N MET A 1 26.23 0.95 -8.83
CA MET A 1 25.01 1.06 -9.66
C MET A 1 24.85 2.51 -10.12
N SER A 2 24.28 2.72 -11.31
CA SER A 2 24.09 4.06 -11.88
C SER A 2 22.95 4.80 -11.16
N GLU A 3 23.13 6.09 -10.86
CA GLU A 3 22.06 6.93 -10.32
C GLU A 3 20.95 7.19 -11.34
N ARG A 4 21.22 6.94 -12.64
CA ARG A 4 20.28 7.14 -13.74
C ARG A 4 20.26 5.94 -14.68
N ILE A 5 19.06 5.46 -14.99
CA ILE A 5 18.82 4.42 -15.99
C ILE A 5 18.04 5.03 -17.15
N ASN A 6 18.51 4.83 -18.37
CA ASN A 6 17.80 5.18 -19.60
C ASN A 6 17.60 3.91 -20.41
N ILE A 7 16.35 3.59 -20.74
CA ILE A 7 15.99 2.41 -21.53
C ILE A 7 15.22 2.91 -22.75
N SER A 8 15.67 2.55 -23.94
CA SER A 8 14.92 2.74 -25.18
C SER A 8 14.86 1.42 -25.92
N SER A 9 13.67 0.87 -26.09
CA SER A 9 13.48 -0.38 -26.82
C SER A 9 12.03 -0.55 -27.27
N PRO A 10 11.77 -0.63 -28.60
CA PRO A 10 10.43 -0.89 -29.11
C PRO A 10 10.00 -2.34 -28.93
N GLN A 11 10.90 -3.28 -28.61
CA GLN A 11 10.55 -4.70 -28.47
C GLN A 11 10.33 -5.11 -27.00
N LEU A 12 10.71 -4.25 -26.05
CA LEU A 12 10.65 -4.56 -24.63
C LEU A 12 9.19 -4.62 -24.16
N LYS A 13 8.79 -5.79 -23.64
CA LYS A 13 7.45 -6.03 -23.09
C LYS A 13 7.42 -5.98 -21.56
N ILE A 14 8.50 -6.37 -20.90
CA ILE A 14 8.61 -6.45 -19.44
C ILE A 14 9.92 -5.80 -19.01
N LEU A 15 9.85 -4.92 -18.02
CA LEU A 15 11.01 -4.30 -17.38
C LEU A 15 10.92 -4.50 -15.87
N GLN A 16 11.94 -5.13 -15.29
CA GLN A 16 12.03 -5.33 -13.85
C GLN A 16 13.32 -4.70 -13.32
N LEU A 17 13.18 -3.82 -12.33
CA LEU A 17 14.28 -3.16 -11.64
C LEU A 17 14.24 -3.57 -10.18
N ARG A 18 15.15 -4.44 -9.76
CA ARG A 18 15.22 -4.97 -8.40
C ARG A 18 16.54 -4.63 -7.75
N PHE A 19 16.53 -4.40 -6.45
CA PHE A 19 17.73 -4.15 -5.63
C PHE A 19 18.62 -3.02 -6.19
N CYS A 20 17.98 -2.03 -6.82
CA CYS A 20 18.67 -0.89 -7.43
C CYS A 20 19.02 0.14 -6.36
N SER A 21 20.25 0.09 -5.83
CA SER A 21 20.75 1.06 -4.86
C SER A 21 21.25 2.34 -5.52
N LYS A 22 20.99 3.48 -4.86
CA LYS A 22 21.31 4.85 -5.27
C LYS A 22 20.59 5.31 -6.54
N LEU A 23 19.49 4.66 -6.90
CA LEU A 23 18.76 5.00 -8.13
C LEU A 23 17.93 6.27 -7.92
N LYS A 24 18.23 7.33 -8.68
CA LYS A 24 17.55 8.63 -8.58
C LYS A 24 16.58 8.88 -9.73
N LYS A 25 16.85 8.33 -10.92
CA LYS A 25 16.03 8.59 -12.11
C LYS A 25 15.98 7.42 -13.07
N VAL A 26 14.79 7.12 -13.58
CA VAL A 26 14.54 6.14 -14.63
C VAL A 26 13.79 6.80 -15.78
N ASN A 27 14.33 6.71 -16.98
CA ASN A 27 13.67 7.16 -18.20
C ASN A 27 13.42 5.95 -19.10
N VAL A 28 12.17 5.71 -19.44
CA VAL A 28 11.74 4.56 -20.25
C VAL A 28 11.08 5.04 -21.54
N ASP A 29 11.67 4.68 -22.67
CA ASP A 29 11.13 4.85 -24.01
C ASP A 29 10.87 3.47 -24.64
N ALA A 30 9.75 2.87 -24.24
CA ALA A 30 9.40 1.51 -24.63
C ALA A 30 7.90 1.44 -24.99
N PRO A 31 7.52 1.74 -26.25
CA PRO A 31 6.11 1.85 -26.65
C PRO A 31 5.31 0.55 -26.49
N ASN A 32 5.97 -0.61 -26.51
CA ASN A 32 5.33 -1.92 -26.37
C ASN A 32 5.50 -2.53 -24.96
N LEU A 33 5.91 -1.73 -23.98
CA LEU A 33 6.05 -2.18 -22.60
C LEU A 33 4.67 -2.43 -22.00
N LEU A 34 4.46 -3.65 -21.50
CA LEU A 34 3.23 -4.09 -20.86
C LEU A 34 3.34 -4.11 -19.35
N LEU A 35 4.53 -4.39 -18.81
CA LEU A 35 4.76 -4.46 -17.37
C LEU A 35 6.05 -3.72 -16.98
N PHE A 36 5.93 -2.85 -15.99
CA PHE A 36 7.05 -2.26 -15.26
C PHE A 36 6.98 -2.67 -13.79
N ASP A 37 8.01 -3.32 -13.30
CA ASP A 37 8.14 -3.78 -11.91
C ASP A 37 9.36 -3.12 -11.27
N TYR A 38 9.15 -2.35 -10.20
CA TYR A 38 10.22 -1.77 -9.41
C TYR A 38 10.19 -2.32 -7.99
N SER A 39 11.33 -2.80 -7.51
CA SER A 39 11.53 -3.21 -6.11
C SER A 39 12.82 -2.60 -5.56
N GLY A 40 12.66 -1.68 -4.61
CA GLY A 40 13.78 -1.00 -3.97
C GLY A 40 13.36 0.07 -2.97
N ASP A 41 14.31 0.47 -2.12
CA ASP A 41 14.08 1.47 -1.05
C ASP A 41 14.17 2.91 -1.55
N ASP A 42 14.96 3.11 -2.61
CA ASP A 42 15.06 4.39 -3.28
C ASP A 42 13.70 4.76 -3.91
N LYS A 43 13.45 6.06 -4.03
CA LYS A 43 12.21 6.61 -4.59
C LYS A 43 12.55 7.39 -5.85
N PRO A 44 13.02 6.73 -6.93
CA PRO A 44 13.49 7.41 -8.12
C PRO A 44 12.35 8.14 -8.83
N VAL A 45 12.68 9.21 -9.55
CA VAL A 45 11.74 9.78 -10.51
C VAL A 45 11.67 8.85 -11.72
N ILE A 46 10.49 8.27 -11.97
CA ILE A 46 10.24 7.35 -13.08
C ILE A 46 9.43 8.07 -14.14
N SER A 47 9.95 8.11 -15.37
CA SER A 47 9.29 8.76 -16.50
C SER A 47 9.16 7.81 -17.68
N PHE A 48 7.97 7.77 -18.27
CA PHE A 48 7.65 7.02 -19.47
C PHE A 48 7.46 8.01 -20.63
N MET A 49 8.38 8.00 -21.59
CA MET A 49 8.32 8.88 -22.77
C MET A 49 7.32 8.34 -23.79
N ARG A 50 7.41 7.04 -24.09
CA ARG A 50 6.42 6.27 -24.86
C ARG A 50 6.16 4.97 -24.12
N SER A 51 4.89 4.66 -23.91
CA SER A 51 4.43 3.46 -23.21
C SER A 51 3.17 2.92 -23.85
N SER A 52 2.89 1.63 -23.62
CA SER A 52 1.62 1.03 -24.04
C SER A 52 0.47 1.62 -23.23
N ASN A 53 -0.72 1.71 -23.85
CA ASN A 53 -1.97 2.00 -23.15
C ASN A 53 -2.40 0.86 -22.20
N GLN A 54 -1.75 -0.30 -22.31
CA GLN A 54 -1.93 -1.46 -21.45
C GLN A 54 -0.84 -1.58 -20.38
N LEU A 55 0.03 -0.58 -20.24
CA LEU A 55 1.13 -0.64 -19.28
C LEU A 55 0.58 -0.76 -17.85
N GLU A 56 1.02 -1.80 -17.17
CA GLU A 56 0.83 -1.98 -15.73
C GLU A 56 2.12 -1.66 -14.99
N VAL A 57 2.00 -0.86 -13.94
CA VAL A 57 3.11 -0.46 -13.08
C VAL A 57 2.91 -1.09 -11.71
N ASN A 58 3.94 -1.82 -11.28
CA ASN A 58 4.04 -2.45 -9.97
C ASN A 58 5.24 -1.87 -9.24
N ILE A 59 5.01 -1.40 -8.02
CA ILE A 59 6.06 -0.77 -7.20
C ILE A 59 6.06 -1.44 -5.84
N SER A 60 7.22 -1.94 -5.42
CA SER A 60 7.49 -2.49 -4.10
C SER A 60 8.58 -1.68 -3.41
N THR A 61 8.26 -1.02 -2.31
CA THR A 61 9.24 -0.17 -1.59
C THR A 61 9.00 -0.18 -0.10
N ASN A 62 10.08 0.01 0.67
CA ASN A 62 9.97 0.29 2.09
C ASN A 62 9.58 1.76 2.32
N VAL A 63 8.56 1.94 3.15
CA VAL A 63 8.07 3.24 3.58
C VAL A 63 8.12 3.29 5.09
N ASP A 64 8.78 4.32 5.59
CA ASP A 64 8.68 4.73 6.98
C ASP A 64 7.46 5.66 7.11
N PHE A 65 6.71 5.55 8.21
CA PHE A 65 5.54 6.39 8.50
C PHE A 65 5.81 7.88 8.30
N ARG A 66 7.02 8.35 8.64
CA ARG A 66 7.45 9.75 8.45
C ARG A 66 7.51 10.18 6.98
N HIS A 67 7.59 9.21 6.06
CA HIS A 67 7.77 9.43 4.62
C HIS A 67 6.50 9.16 3.80
N PHE A 68 5.31 9.04 4.41
CA PHE A 68 4.07 8.92 3.65
C PHE A 68 3.82 10.12 2.71
N TYR A 69 4.27 11.32 3.08
CA TYR A 69 4.27 12.47 2.17
C TYR A 69 5.12 12.24 0.91
N SER A 70 6.32 11.66 1.08
CA SER A 70 7.19 11.30 -0.04
C SER A 70 6.55 10.27 -0.96
N LEU A 71 5.72 9.37 -0.42
CA LEU A 71 4.96 8.42 -1.23
C LEU A 71 3.90 9.12 -2.08
N ARG A 72 3.20 10.13 -1.54
CA ARG A 72 2.24 10.93 -2.29
C ARG A 72 2.92 11.66 -3.46
N GLU A 73 4.07 12.27 -3.23
CA GLU A 73 4.84 12.91 -4.30
C GLU A 73 5.39 11.89 -5.30
N PHE A 74 5.80 10.70 -4.84
CA PHE A 74 6.27 9.63 -5.70
C PHE A 74 5.16 9.10 -6.62
N THR A 75 3.95 8.87 -6.11
CA THR A 75 2.81 8.42 -6.93
C THR A 75 2.27 9.53 -7.84
N ARG A 76 2.35 10.81 -7.41
CA ARG A 76 2.00 11.97 -8.22
C ARG A 76 2.87 12.12 -9.48
N ASN A 77 4.15 11.80 -9.37
CA ASN A 77 5.09 11.91 -10.48
C ASN A 77 4.95 10.80 -11.53
N MET A 78 4.09 9.81 -11.27
CA MET A 78 3.76 8.82 -12.27
C MET A 78 2.86 9.47 -13.33
N PRO A 79 3.17 9.34 -14.63
CA PRO A 79 2.25 9.77 -15.67
C PRO A 79 0.89 9.08 -15.50
N GLN A 80 -0.16 9.55 -16.19
CA GLN A 80 -1.56 9.03 -16.19
C GLN A 80 -1.72 7.52 -16.48
N VAL A 81 -0.62 6.79 -16.53
CA VAL A 81 -0.52 5.33 -16.43
C VAL A 81 -1.24 4.86 -15.18
N ILE A 82 -2.09 3.86 -15.35
CA ILE A 82 -2.85 3.26 -14.27
C ILE A 82 -1.86 2.45 -13.42
N LEU A 83 -1.60 2.90 -12.20
CA LEU A 83 -0.81 2.13 -11.24
C LEU A 83 -1.61 0.86 -10.90
N ALA A 84 -1.20 -0.26 -11.47
CA ALA A 84 -1.91 -1.52 -11.34
C ALA A 84 -1.75 -2.04 -9.91
N SER A 85 -0.53 -2.02 -9.38
CA SER A 85 -0.28 -2.39 -7.99
C SER A 85 0.75 -1.49 -7.32
N LEU A 86 0.48 -1.13 -6.07
CA LEU A 86 1.44 -0.52 -5.17
C LEU A 86 1.59 -1.42 -3.95
N SER A 87 2.76 -2.04 -3.78
CA SER A 87 3.13 -2.78 -2.59
C SER A 87 4.05 -1.96 -1.71
N LEU A 88 3.62 -1.70 -0.48
CA LEU A 88 4.36 -0.94 0.50
C LEU A 88 4.74 -1.88 1.63
N SER A 89 6.01 -1.90 1.97
CA SER A 89 6.49 -2.51 3.20
C SER A 89 6.66 -1.40 4.22
N ILE A 90 5.87 -1.42 5.28
CA ILE A 90 5.83 -0.36 6.28
C ILE A 90 6.81 -0.72 7.41
N GLY A 91 7.76 0.18 7.67
CA GLY A 91 8.83 -0.02 8.66
C GLY A 91 8.61 0.74 9.97
N HIS A 92 9.23 0.24 11.04
CA HIS A 92 9.19 0.78 12.40
C HIS A 92 9.96 2.09 12.54
N SER A 93 9.27 3.20 12.36
CA SER A 93 9.65 4.42 13.07
C SER A 93 8.43 5.30 13.23
N PHE A 94 7.75 5.07 14.34
CA PHE A 94 6.94 6.13 14.93
C PHE A 94 7.90 7.22 15.40
N PRO A 95 7.56 8.50 15.24
CA PRO A 95 8.36 9.55 15.85
C PRO A 95 8.23 9.42 17.37
N ASP A 96 9.30 9.01 18.04
CA ASP A 96 9.53 9.41 19.42
C ASP A 96 9.61 10.95 19.38
N ASP A 97 8.55 11.62 19.81
CA ASP A 97 8.47 13.08 20.02
C ASP A 97 8.57 14.00 18.79
N ASP A 98 7.92 13.70 17.66
CA ASP A 98 7.64 14.74 16.64
C ASP A 98 6.14 15.12 16.62
N PRO A 99 5.74 16.16 17.39
CA PRO A 99 4.37 16.66 17.43
C PRO A 99 3.94 17.38 16.14
N TYR A 100 4.84 17.53 15.16
CA TYR A 100 4.51 18.08 13.85
C TYR A 100 4.27 16.96 12.83
N MET A 101 3.17 16.23 12.97
CA MET A 101 2.40 15.87 11.78
C MET A 101 1.79 17.19 11.29
N PRO A 102 2.38 17.88 10.28
CA PRO A 102 1.84 19.15 9.86
C PRO A 102 0.37 18.90 9.49
N ALA A 103 -0.50 19.86 9.76
CA ALA A 103 -1.84 19.89 9.20
C ALA A 103 -1.70 19.76 7.67
N LEU A 104 -1.68 18.52 7.17
CA LEU A 104 -1.09 18.16 5.90
C LEU A 104 -2.17 18.31 4.86
N LEU A 105 -2.38 19.58 4.52
CA LEU A 105 -2.79 20.15 3.25
C LEU A 105 -3.57 19.17 2.37
N VAL A 106 -4.89 19.35 2.44
CA VAL A 106 -5.85 19.06 1.37
C VAL A 106 -5.35 19.73 0.08
N SER A 107 -4.42 19.11 -0.62
CA SER A 107 -4.06 19.50 -1.98
C SER A 107 -5.12 18.95 -2.92
N SER A 108 -5.86 19.88 -3.54
CA SER A 108 -7.04 19.69 -4.39
C SER A 108 -6.78 19.03 -5.74
N THR A 109 -5.80 18.14 -5.84
CA THR A 109 -5.46 17.42 -7.08
C THR A 109 -6.01 16.02 -7.03
N THR A 110 -6.61 15.56 -8.13
CA THR A 110 -7.14 14.21 -8.27
C THR A 110 -6.04 13.19 -7.95
N PRO A 111 -6.23 12.33 -6.94
CA PRO A 111 -5.23 11.33 -6.56
C PRO A 111 -5.03 10.31 -7.68
N PRO A 112 -3.83 9.73 -7.82
CA PRO A 112 -3.58 8.67 -8.80
C PRO A 112 -4.49 7.48 -8.52
N SER A 113 -5.13 6.93 -9.56
CA SER A 113 -5.99 5.76 -9.40
C SER A 113 -5.14 4.50 -9.26
N ILE A 114 -5.04 3.98 -8.04
CA ILE A 114 -4.39 2.70 -7.74
C ILE A 114 -5.44 1.60 -7.81
N LYS A 115 -5.22 0.55 -8.63
CA LYS A 115 -6.15 -0.60 -8.66
C LYS A 115 -5.99 -1.46 -7.40
N HIS A 116 -4.75 -1.79 -7.05
CA HIS A 116 -4.43 -2.70 -5.95
C HIS A 116 -3.36 -2.12 -5.01
N LEU A 117 -3.72 -1.88 -3.76
CA LEU A 117 -2.78 -1.47 -2.71
C LEU A 117 -2.43 -2.68 -1.83
N VAL A 118 -1.17 -3.06 -1.77
CA VAL A 118 -0.68 -4.12 -0.89
C VAL A 118 0.14 -3.49 0.22
N LEU A 119 -0.23 -3.75 1.46
CA LEU A 119 0.44 -3.25 2.66
C LEU A 119 1.10 -4.45 3.33
N ARG A 120 2.40 -4.36 3.62
CA ARG A 120 3.17 -5.41 4.29
C ARG A 120 3.71 -4.82 5.59
N GLU A 121 3.27 -5.36 6.72
CA GLU A 121 3.75 -4.98 8.04
C GLU A 121 4.48 -6.17 8.65
N TYR A 122 5.70 -5.92 9.15
CA TYR A 122 6.54 -6.99 9.70
C TYR A 122 6.61 -7.01 11.23
N SER A 123 6.02 -6.03 11.92
CA SER A 123 5.76 -6.12 13.36
C SER A 123 4.67 -5.12 13.80
N PRO A 124 4.02 -5.33 14.95
CA PRO A 124 2.95 -4.46 15.45
C PRO A 124 3.43 -3.01 15.65
N PRO A 125 2.56 -2.02 15.38
CA PRO A 125 2.85 -0.65 15.78
C PRO A 125 2.72 -0.48 17.30
N ASP A 126 3.50 0.45 17.86
CA ASP A 126 3.43 0.77 19.29
C ASP A 126 2.10 1.42 19.69
N SER A 127 1.41 2.03 18.71
CA SER A 127 0.09 2.64 18.88
C SER A 127 -0.84 2.35 17.70
N GLU A 128 -1.88 1.56 17.96
CA GLU A 128 -2.93 1.20 16.99
C GLU A 128 -3.69 2.45 16.51
N ALA A 129 -3.94 3.40 17.41
CA ALA A 129 -4.65 4.65 17.10
C ALA A 129 -3.85 5.54 16.12
N LEU A 130 -2.55 5.69 16.34
CA LEU A 130 -1.68 6.45 15.42
C LEU A 130 -1.57 5.76 14.07
N TYR A 131 -1.44 4.42 14.08
CA TYR A 131 -1.43 3.64 12.85
C TYR A 131 -2.70 3.85 12.02
N SER A 132 -3.87 3.73 12.66
CA SER A 132 -5.16 3.93 11.99
C SER A 132 -5.28 5.34 11.43
N GLN A 133 -4.93 6.37 12.19
CA GLN A 133 -4.95 7.74 11.70
C GLN A 133 -4.03 7.92 10.50
N LEU A 134 -2.81 7.38 10.56
CA LEU A 134 -1.83 7.54 9.49
C LEU A 134 -2.27 6.83 8.20
N LEU A 135 -2.70 5.58 8.33
CA LEU A 135 -3.11 4.78 7.20
C LEU A 135 -4.40 5.30 6.55
N MET A 136 -5.43 5.59 7.35
CA MET A 136 -6.73 6.03 6.85
C MET A 136 -6.69 7.47 6.33
N ASN A 137 -6.11 8.41 7.10
CA ASN A 137 -6.16 9.83 6.76
C ASN A 137 -5.15 10.22 5.67
N TYR A 138 -4.02 9.51 5.56
CA TYR A 138 -2.98 9.89 4.60
C TYR A 138 -2.90 8.93 3.44
N LEU A 139 -2.67 7.65 3.68
CA LEU A 139 -2.39 6.73 2.58
C LEU A 139 -3.63 6.49 1.71
N LEU A 140 -4.72 6.03 2.33
CA LEU A 140 -5.94 5.68 1.58
C LEU A 140 -6.58 6.91 0.96
N SER A 141 -6.60 8.03 1.70
CA SER A 141 -7.07 9.33 1.21
C SER A 141 -6.16 9.94 0.12
N SER A 142 -4.96 9.42 -0.11
CA SER A 142 -4.07 9.90 -1.18
C SER A 142 -4.16 9.08 -2.46
N CYS A 143 -4.80 7.90 -2.45
CA CYS A 143 -4.77 6.99 -3.59
C CYS A 143 -6.08 6.28 -3.93
N PHE A 144 -7.09 6.35 -3.06
CA PHE A 144 -8.45 5.82 -3.29
C PHE A 144 -8.43 4.42 -3.94
N PRO A 145 -7.75 3.44 -3.31
CA PRO A 145 -7.52 2.16 -3.92
C PRO A 145 -8.84 1.40 -4.09
N LYS A 146 -8.99 0.69 -5.21
CA LYS A 146 -10.16 -0.19 -5.40
C LYS A 146 -10.09 -1.43 -4.55
N THR A 147 -8.90 -1.90 -4.27
CA THR A 147 -8.67 -3.08 -3.44
C THR A 147 -7.47 -2.86 -2.53
N ILE A 148 -7.56 -3.41 -1.32
CA ILE A 148 -6.48 -3.40 -0.34
C ILE A 148 -6.15 -4.84 0.01
N SER A 149 -4.87 -5.18 0.04
CA SER A 149 -4.36 -6.44 0.57
C SER A 149 -3.41 -6.14 1.71
N PHE A 150 -3.78 -6.54 2.92
CA PHE A 150 -2.97 -6.36 4.12
C PHE A 150 -2.24 -7.67 4.41
N ILE A 151 -0.91 -7.65 4.45
CA ILE A 151 -0.06 -8.79 4.76
C ILE A 151 0.66 -8.47 6.06
N TYR A 152 0.35 -9.23 7.11
CA TYR A 152 0.74 -8.87 8.47
C TYR A 152 1.41 -10.03 9.19
N HIS A 153 2.57 -9.75 9.78
CA HIS A 153 3.31 -10.65 10.65
C HIS A 153 3.36 -10.03 12.05
N GLY A 154 2.52 -10.49 12.99
CA GLY A 154 2.51 -9.86 14.32
C GLY A 154 1.35 -10.26 15.22
N ARG A 155 0.93 -9.32 16.08
CA ARG A 155 -0.10 -9.53 17.11
C ARG A 155 -1.50 -9.56 16.52
N PHE A 156 -2.30 -10.49 17.01
CA PHE A 156 -3.68 -10.66 16.58
C PHE A 156 -4.60 -9.48 16.88
N SER A 157 -4.44 -8.85 18.04
CA SER A 157 -5.27 -7.70 18.45
C SER A 157 -5.27 -6.59 17.40
N PHE A 158 -4.13 -6.42 16.72
CA PHE A 158 -3.99 -5.42 15.69
C PHE A 158 -4.77 -5.73 14.41
N ILE A 159 -4.87 -7.02 14.06
CA ILE A 159 -5.67 -7.48 12.91
C ILE A 159 -7.15 -7.21 13.17
N GLU A 160 -7.63 -7.54 14.37
CA GLU A 160 -9.00 -7.29 14.80
C GLU A 160 -9.32 -5.79 14.77
N PHE A 161 -8.46 -4.97 15.39
CA PHE A 161 -8.56 -3.52 15.31
C PHE A 161 -8.62 -3.01 13.86
N PHE A 162 -7.73 -3.50 13.00
CA PHE A 162 -7.67 -3.09 11.61
C PHE A 162 -8.92 -3.51 10.83
N TYR A 163 -9.41 -4.72 11.07
CA TYR A 163 -10.65 -5.24 10.51
C TYR A 163 -11.85 -4.39 10.95
N GLU A 164 -12.00 -4.09 12.24
CA GLU A 164 -13.09 -3.25 12.74
C GLU A 164 -13.07 -1.85 12.12
N LYS A 165 -11.88 -1.26 11.95
CA LYS A 165 -11.72 0.01 11.24
C LYS A 165 -12.07 -0.12 9.76
N LEU A 166 -11.62 -1.17 9.08
CA LEU A 166 -11.93 -1.41 7.67
C LEU A 166 -13.34 -1.93 7.40
N MET A 167 -14.12 -2.26 8.43
CA MET A 167 -15.54 -2.64 8.28
C MET A 167 -16.51 -1.55 8.73
N GLY A 168 -16.02 -0.49 9.37
CA GLY A 168 -16.83 0.61 9.86
C GLY A 168 -17.59 0.16 11.10
N SER A 169 -17.11 0.60 12.26
CA SER A 169 -17.67 0.26 13.59
C SER A 169 -19.21 0.23 13.58
N GLU A 170 -19.81 -0.91 13.93
CA GLU A 170 -21.23 -1.25 14.28
C GLU A 170 -22.43 -0.54 13.59
N LYS A 171 -22.24 0.52 12.81
CA LYS A 171 -23.27 1.43 12.30
C LYS A 171 -23.22 1.63 10.78
N GLY A 172 -22.21 1.07 10.09
CA GLY A 172 -22.08 1.21 8.63
C GLY A 172 -21.90 2.67 8.18
N GLU A 173 -21.42 3.54 9.07
CA GLU A 173 -21.23 4.96 8.77
C GLU A 173 -19.89 5.18 8.07
N CYS A 174 -19.95 5.85 6.92
CA CYS A 174 -18.78 6.27 6.17
C CYS A 174 -17.96 7.30 6.96
N TYR A 175 -16.64 7.30 6.77
CA TYR A 175 -15.69 8.25 7.38
C TYR A 175 -15.86 9.73 6.94
N CYS A 176 -16.84 10.05 6.09
CA CYS A 176 -17.12 11.43 5.68
C CYS A 176 -17.92 12.17 6.75
N SER A 177 -17.44 13.34 7.18
CA SER A 177 -18.26 14.31 7.91
C SER A 177 -19.31 14.89 6.95
N SER A 178 -20.48 14.25 6.86
CA SER A 178 -21.75 14.77 6.30
C SER A 178 -21.63 15.76 5.12
N GLY A 179 -21.00 15.36 4.00
CA GLY A 179 -20.93 16.17 2.78
C GLY A 179 -20.70 15.34 1.52
N ASP A 180 -21.11 15.88 0.36
CA ASP A 180 -21.15 15.23 -0.98
C ASP A 180 -19.79 14.76 -1.54
N ARG A 181 -18.70 14.82 -0.76
CA ARG A 181 -17.38 14.37 -1.20
C ARG A 181 -17.21 12.88 -0.88
N LYS A 182 -17.05 12.06 -1.94
CA LYS A 182 -16.68 10.65 -1.80
C LYS A 182 -15.28 10.54 -1.17
N CYS A 183 -15.14 9.85 -0.04
CA CYS A 183 -13.84 9.43 0.52
C CYS A 183 -13.34 8.11 -0.08
N TRP A 184 -12.13 7.70 0.32
CA TRP A 184 -11.47 6.46 -0.11
C TRP A 184 -12.32 5.20 0.13
N TRP A 185 -13.14 5.20 1.19
CA TRP A 185 -14.05 4.09 1.51
C TRP A 185 -15.00 3.78 0.35
N HIS A 186 -15.55 4.80 -0.29
CA HIS A 186 -16.49 4.63 -1.41
C HIS A 186 -15.83 4.11 -2.69
N ALA A 187 -14.50 4.15 -2.78
CA ALA A 187 -13.76 3.59 -3.91
C ALA A 187 -13.39 2.13 -3.67
N LEU A 188 -13.33 1.70 -2.41
CA LEU A 188 -12.91 0.39 -1.98
C LEU A 188 -13.99 -0.65 -2.28
N LYS A 189 -13.58 -1.77 -2.86
CA LYS A 189 -14.47 -2.89 -3.23
C LYS A 189 -14.05 -4.20 -2.58
N ILE A 190 -12.74 -4.42 -2.42
CA ILE A 190 -12.22 -5.67 -1.90
C ILE A 190 -11.16 -5.37 -0.85
N VAL A 191 -11.30 -6.01 0.30
CA VAL A 191 -10.29 -6.03 1.35
C VAL A 191 -9.84 -7.47 1.53
N SER A 192 -8.56 -7.73 1.33
CA SER A 192 -7.94 -9.01 1.64
C SER A 192 -6.97 -8.83 2.79
N ILE A 193 -7.00 -9.74 3.76
CA ILE A 193 -6.12 -9.74 4.91
C ILE A 193 -5.44 -11.10 4.95
N SER A 194 -4.11 -11.10 4.93
CA SER A 194 -3.23 -12.26 5.01
C SER A 194 -2.34 -12.13 6.23
N CYS A 195 -2.46 -13.02 7.20
CA CYS A 195 -1.79 -12.90 8.49
C CYS A 195 -1.02 -14.17 8.83
N SER A 196 0.14 -14.02 9.45
CA SER A 196 0.89 -15.11 10.07
C SER A 196 1.32 -14.70 11.48
N PHE A 197 1.39 -15.66 12.39
CA PHE A 197 1.59 -15.45 13.82
C PHE A 197 2.32 -16.64 14.45
N MET A 198 3.11 -16.35 15.48
CA MET A 198 3.75 -17.36 16.32
C MET A 198 2.73 -17.85 17.36
N THR A 199 2.51 -19.16 17.42
CA THR A 199 1.49 -19.78 18.26
C THR A 199 1.92 -19.82 19.73
N ASP A 200 1.76 -18.73 20.48
CA ASP A 200 1.66 -18.83 21.96
C ASP A 200 0.99 -17.64 22.68
N GLU A 201 0.03 -16.94 22.03
CA GLU A 201 -0.87 -16.03 22.76
C GLU A 201 -2.28 -16.64 22.78
N ASN A 202 -2.68 -17.06 23.97
CA ASN A 202 -3.87 -17.85 24.27
C ASN A 202 -5.19 -17.06 24.05
N ALA A 203 -6.09 -17.66 23.23
CA ALA A 203 -7.53 -17.42 23.09
C ALA A 203 -8.04 -16.49 21.95
N ASP A 204 -9.35 -16.59 21.73
CA ASP A 204 -10.10 -16.81 20.47
C ASP A 204 -10.27 -15.58 19.53
N PHE A 205 -9.36 -15.43 18.55
CA PHE A 205 -9.58 -14.99 17.13
C PHE A 205 -10.00 -16.22 16.29
N LYS A 206 -10.66 -17.21 16.91
CA LYS A 206 -10.54 -18.65 16.63
C LYS A 206 -11.56 -19.47 17.46
N ALA A 207 -12.87 -19.45 17.21
CA ALA A 207 -13.53 -20.12 16.10
C ALA A 207 -13.28 -19.46 14.77
N MET A 208 -12.89 -18.19 14.79
CA MET A 208 -12.77 -17.20 13.70
C MET A 208 -11.82 -17.57 12.56
N LEU A 209 -11.22 -18.76 12.61
CA LEU A 209 -10.66 -19.48 11.47
C LEU A 209 -10.85 -20.99 11.48
N ASP A 210 -11.54 -21.57 12.46
CA ASP A 210 -11.52 -22.98 12.84
C ASP A 210 -12.06 -23.98 11.79
N ALA A 211 -12.35 -23.52 10.57
CA ALA A 211 -12.58 -24.36 9.41
C ALA A 211 -11.40 -24.42 8.41
N SER A 212 -10.35 -23.58 8.48
CA SER A 212 -9.20 -23.71 7.57
C SER A 212 -8.27 -24.84 8.06
N ALA A 213 -8.59 -26.05 7.62
CA ALA A 213 -8.19 -27.36 8.12
C ALA A 213 -6.70 -27.55 8.52
N ARG A 214 -6.52 -27.88 9.81
CA ARG A 214 -5.51 -28.77 10.43
C ARG A 214 -4.20 -29.00 9.65
N SER A 215 -3.16 -28.24 9.99
CA SER A 215 -1.84 -28.80 10.30
C SER A 215 -0.98 -27.80 11.08
N PHE A 216 0.09 -28.31 11.70
CA PHE A 216 1.01 -27.61 12.60
C PHE A 216 2.27 -27.19 11.83
N GLU A 217 2.34 -25.91 11.46
CA GLU A 217 3.49 -25.08 11.07
C GLU A 217 2.92 -23.66 10.80
N GLU A 218 3.76 -22.63 10.68
CA GLU A 218 3.38 -21.20 10.54
C GLU A 218 2.02 -21.01 9.82
N LYS A 219 0.98 -20.68 10.60
CA LYS A 219 -0.38 -20.60 10.08
C LYS A 219 -0.55 -19.26 9.38
N THR A 220 -0.44 -19.27 8.06
CA THR A 220 -0.91 -18.16 7.25
C THR A 220 -2.41 -18.29 7.06
N ILE A 221 -3.15 -17.26 7.43
CA ILE A 221 -4.56 -17.14 7.13
C ILE A 221 -4.76 -16.01 6.15
N THR A 222 -5.49 -16.31 5.08
CA THR A 222 -5.99 -15.29 4.16
C THR A 222 -7.51 -15.32 4.14
N PHE A 223 -8.12 -14.15 4.30
CA PHE A 223 -9.54 -13.94 4.03
C PHE A 223 -9.73 -12.69 3.18
N SER A 224 -10.84 -12.64 2.45
CA SER A 224 -11.20 -11.52 1.59
C SER A 224 -12.67 -11.17 1.78
N LEU A 225 -12.98 -9.89 1.75
CA LEU A 225 -14.31 -9.33 1.89
C LEU A 225 -14.61 -8.48 0.66
N GLU A 226 -15.83 -8.60 0.16
CA GLU A 226 -16.39 -7.75 -0.89
C GLU A 226 -17.31 -6.72 -0.22
N LEU A 227 -17.10 -5.44 -0.52
CA LEU A 227 -17.78 -4.27 0.06
C LEU A 227 -18.76 -3.62 -0.92
#